data_AF-A0A4R5GC81-F1
#
_entry.id   AF-A0A4R5GC81-F1
#
_cell.length_a   1.000
_cell.length_b   1.000
_cell.length_c   1.000
_cell.angle_alpha   90.00
_cell.angle_beta   90.00
_cell.angle_gamma   90.00
#
_symmetry.space_group_name_H-M   'P 1'
#
loop_
_entity.id
_entity.type
_entity.pdbx_description
1 polymer ?
#
loop_
_entity_poly.entity_id
_entity_poly.type
_entity_poly.pdbx_seq_one_letter_code
_entity_poly.pdbx_strand_id
1 'polypeptide(L)'
;MTQSTPSVDLAFAAVPNAVQVDCVELNRIPGLAIEACQRLDLPELERLAARVEAIASRHPTSPRVLALVRRVGHVVRFQQRKAGRMLSGSGLEGL
;
A
#
# COMPACT_ATOMS: atom_id res chain seq x y z
N MET A 1 18.17 -1.36 46.71
CA MET A 1 17.20 -1.54 45.61
C MET A 1 17.07 -0.22 44.88
N THR A 2 17.78 -0.05 43.77
CA THR A 2 17.72 1.15 42.94
C THR A 2 16.96 0.80 41.68
N GLN A 3 15.71 1.29 41.63
CA GLN A 3 14.83 1.19 40.49
C GLN A 3 15.32 2.21 39.45
N SER A 4 16.15 1.76 38.52
CA SER A 4 16.55 2.56 37.36
C SER A 4 15.39 2.53 36.36
N THR A 5 14.79 3.69 36.17
CA THR A 5 13.74 4.00 35.21
C THR A 5 14.08 3.51 33.80
N PRO A 6 13.09 3.03 33.02
CA PRO A 6 13.32 2.67 31.62
C PRO A 6 13.80 3.90 30.85
N SER A 7 14.98 3.78 30.24
CA SER A 7 15.62 4.81 29.45
C SER A 7 14.66 5.30 28.35
N VAL A 8 14.34 6.59 28.42
CA VAL A 8 13.51 7.35 27.47
C VAL A 8 14.12 7.36 26.05
N ASP A 9 15.36 6.91 25.90
CA ASP A 9 16.10 6.81 24.64
C ASP A 9 15.50 5.83 23.61
N LEU A 10 14.57 4.96 23.99
CA LEU A 10 13.84 4.08 23.05
C LEU A 10 12.48 4.63 22.59
N ALA A 11 11.98 5.73 23.17
CA ALA A 11 10.62 6.21 22.93
C ALA A 11 10.52 7.35 21.90
N PHE A 12 11.65 7.95 21.48
CA PHE A 12 11.67 9.21 20.73
C PHE A 12 12.32 9.16 19.32
N ALA A 13 12.44 7.98 18.69
CA ALA A 13 12.76 7.90 17.26
C ALA A 13 11.56 7.50 16.37
N ALA A 14 10.34 7.58 16.91
CA ALA A 14 9.13 7.49 16.10
C ALA A 14 8.98 8.80 15.30
N VAL A 15 9.30 8.75 14.00
CA VAL A 15 9.12 9.86 13.06
C VAL A 15 7.71 10.46 13.26
N PRO A 16 7.57 11.70 13.76
CA PRO A 16 6.28 12.25 14.22
C PRO A 16 5.15 12.24 13.18
N ASN A 17 5.48 12.07 11.89
CA ASN A 17 4.54 12.11 10.78
C ASN A 17 4.46 10.82 9.96
N ALA A 18 5.01 9.68 10.40
CA ALA A 18 5.00 8.45 9.61
C ALA A 18 3.58 8.02 9.18
N VAL A 19 2.62 8.08 10.12
CA VAL A 19 1.20 7.79 9.82
C VAL A 19 0.63 8.76 8.79
N GLN A 20 0.94 10.06 8.88
CA GLN A 20 0.43 11.06 7.95
C GLN A 20 1.01 10.87 6.56
N VAL A 21 2.32 10.65 6.45
CA VAL A 21 3.01 10.37 5.18
C VAL A 21 2.41 9.14 4.52
N ASP A 22 2.27 8.04 5.26
CA ASP A 22 1.72 6.79 4.72
C ASP A 22 0.23 6.94 4.35
N CYS A 23 -0.56 7.73 5.09
CA CYS A 23 -1.93 8.06 4.70
C CYS A 23 -1.98 8.88 3.40
N VAL A 24 -1.10 9.86 3.23
CA VAL A 24 -1.03 10.66 1.99
C VAL A 24 -0.65 9.76 0.82
N GLU A 25 0.32 8.87 1.01
CA GLU A 25 0.73 7.91 0.01
C GLU A 25 -0.42 6.96 -0.37
N LEU A 26 -1.09 6.35 0.60
CA LEU A 26 -2.27 5.50 0.37
C LEU A 26 -3.36 6.21 -0.43
N ASN A 27 -3.57 7.51 -0.21
CA ASN A 27 -4.57 8.27 -0.98
C ASN A 27 -4.20 8.49 -2.45
N ARG A 28 -2.90 8.41 -2.81
CA ARG A 28 -2.44 8.56 -4.20
C ARG A 28 -2.52 7.25 -4.99
N ILE A 29 -2.31 6.10 -4.32
CA ILE A 29 -2.26 4.78 -4.95
C ILE A 29 -3.47 4.46 -5.86
N PRO A 30 -4.74 4.80 -5.52
CA PRO A 30 -5.86 4.55 -6.41
C PRO A 30 -5.72 5.19 -7.80
N GLY A 31 -5.19 6.41 -7.88
CA GLY A 31 -4.94 7.09 -9.16
C GLY A 31 -3.88 6.35 -9.97
N LEU A 32 -2.75 6.04 -9.32
CA LEU A 32 -1.64 5.29 -9.94
C LEU A 32 -2.07 3.90 -10.43
N ALA A 33 -2.92 3.21 -9.68
CA ALA A 33 -3.45 1.91 -10.07
C ALA A 33 -4.38 1.98 -11.29
N ILE A 34 -5.17 3.05 -11.41
CA ILE A 34 -6.01 3.29 -12.59
C ILE A 34 -5.12 3.55 -13.81
N GLU A 35 -4.12 4.41 -13.68
CA GLU A 35 -3.16 4.72 -14.76
C GLU A 35 -2.36 3.49 -15.19
N ALA A 36 -1.84 2.70 -14.23
CA ALA A 36 -1.13 1.46 -14.51
C ALA A 36 -2.03 0.45 -15.25
N CYS A 37 -3.29 0.31 -14.83
CA CYS A 37 -4.24 -0.55 -15.53
C CYS A 37 -4.53 -0.08 -16.97
N GLN A 38 -4.66 1.23 -17.20
CA GLN A 38 -4.86 1.78 -18.54
C GLN A 38 -3.68 1.47 -19.47
N ARG A 39 -2.46 1.47 -18.91
CA ARG A 39 -1.23 1.09 -19.62
C ARG A 39 -0.97 -0.42 -19.67
N LEU A 40 -1.86 -1.24 -19.08
CA LEU A 40 -1.68 -2.69 -18.90
C LEU A 40 -0.36 -3.08 -18.19
N ASP A 41 0.09 -2.22 -17.28
CA ASP A 41 1.33 -2.35 -16.53
C ASP A 41 1.12 -3.22 -15.27
N LEU A 42 1.12 -4.55 -15.47
CA LEU A 42 0.97 -5.52 -14.38
C LEU A 42 2.08 -5.41 -13.30
N PRO A 43 3.37 -5.24 -13.66
CA PRO A 43 4.42 -5.08 -12.65
C PRO A 43 4.21 -3.87 -11.74
N GLU A 44 3.77 -2.73 -12.28
CA GLU A 44 3.47 -1.57 -11.43
C GLU A 44 2.28 -1.84 -10.51
N LEU A 45 1.25 -2.55 -10.97
CA LEU A 45 0.12 -2.94 -10.11
C LEU A 45 0.56 -3.86 -8.97
N GLU A 46 1.47 -4.80 -9.21
CA GLU A 46 2.07 -5.65 -8.18
C GLU A 46 2.91 -4.84 -7.18
N ARG A 47 3.72 -3.90 -7.68
CA ARG A 47 4.49 -2.97 -6.84
C ARG A 47 3.59 -2.13 -5.93
N LEU A 48 2.47 -1.62 -6.47
CA LEU A 48 1.48 -0.88 -5.68
C LEU A 48 0.82 -1.77 -4.62
N ALA A 49 0.52 -3.04 -4.94
CA ALA A 49 -0.01 -3.99 -3.97
C ALA A 49 0.98 -4.26 -2.82
N ALA A 50 2.23 -4.56 -3.15
CA ALA A 50 3.30 -4.76 -2.18
C ALA A 50 3.51 -3.51 -1.31
N ARG A 51 3.36 -2.32 -1.88
CA ARG A 51 3.49 -1.07 -1.13
C ARG A 51 2.35 -0.88 -0.12
N VAL A 52 1.11 -1.21 -0.49
CA VAL A 52 -0.03 -1.19 0.43
C VAL A 52 0.18 -2.17 1.60
N GLU A 53 0.70 -3.36 1.31
CA GLU A 53 1.02 -4.36 2.34
C GLU A 53 2.13 -3.88 3.28
N ALA A 54 3.21 -3.30 2.75
CA ALA A 54 4.30 -2.75 3.56
C ALA A 54 3.82 -1.64 4.52
N ILE A 55 2.90 -0.77 4.07
CA ILE A 55 2.29 0.26 4.91
C ILE A 55 1.40 -0.38 5.99
N ALA A 56 0.63 -1.42 5.65
CA ALA A 56 -0.19 -2.15 6.61
C ALA A 56 0.65 -2.80 7.71
N SER A 57 1.77 -3.46 7.35
CA SER A 57 2.70 -4.09 8.30
C SER A 57 3.37 -3.08 9.23
N ARG A 58 3.59 -1.84 8.77
CA ARG A 58 4.17 -0.77 9.60
C ARG A 58 3.18 -0.24 10.64
N HIS A 59 1.88 -0.30 10.36
CA HIS A 59 0.83 0.30 11.20
C HIS A 59 -0.26 -0.71 11.59
N PRO A 60 0.09 -1.80 12.29
CA PRO A 60 -0.83 -2.92 12.56
C PRO A 60 -2.03 -2.52 13.44
N THR A 61 -1.92 -1.44 14.22
CA THR A 61 -2.94 -1.02 15.20
C THR A 61 -3.60 0.31 14.86
N SER A 62 -3.21 0.99 13.77
CA SER A 62 -3.76 2.30 13.42
C SER A 62 -5.08 2.16 12.66
N PRO A 63 -6.25 2.48 13.25
CA PRO A 63 -7.54 2.24 12.59
C PRO A 63 -7.69 3.04 11.30
N ARG A 64 -7.13 4.25 11.28
CA ARG A 64 -7.12 5.13 10.10
C ARG A 64 -6.35 4.52 8.94
N VAL A 65 -5.14 4.01 9.19
CA VAL A 65 -4.31 3.36 8.15
C VAL A 65 -4.98 2.08 7.68
N LEU A 66 -5.49 1.25 8.60
CA LEU A 66 -6.17 0.00 8.26
C LEU A 66 -7.41 0.22 7.37
N ALA A 67 -8.21 1.26 7.65
CA ALA A 67 -9.35 1.61 6.82
C ALA A 67 -8.92 2.00 5.39
N LEU A 68 -7.87 2.81 5.26
CA LEU A 68 -7.32 3.20 3.97
C LEU A 68 -6.71 2.01 3.21
N VAL A 69 -5.91 1.18 3.87
CA VAL A 69 -5.32 -0.05 3.31
C VAL A 69 -6.41 -0.96 2.72
N ARG A 70 -7.51 -1.17 3.45
CA ARG A 70 -8.64 -2.00 2.95
C ARG A 70 -9.23 -1.41 1.66
N ARG A 71 -9.54 -0.11 1.68
CA ARG A 71 -10.10 0.59 0.51
C ARG A 71 -9.15 0.53 -0.68
N VAL A 72 -7.89 0.88 -0.49
CA VAL A 72 -6.88 0.95 -1.54
C VAL A 72 -6.56 -0.44 -2.08
N GLY A 73 -6.40 -1.44 -1.21
CA GLY A 73 -6.18 -2.82 -1.59
C GLY A 73 -7.32 -3.38 -2.46
N HIS A 74 -8.57 -2.99 -2.21
CA HIS A 74 -9.68 -3.33 -3.10
C HIS A 74 -9.53 -2.72 -4.49
N VAL A 75 -9.11 -1.47 -4.59
CA VAL A 75 -8.87 -0.80 -5.88
C VAL A 75 -7.74 -1.50 -6.64
N VAL A 76 -6.59 -1.71 -6.02
CA VAL A 76 -5.44 -2.36 -6.68
C VAL A 76 -5.82 -3.75 -7.19
N ARG A 77 -6.45 -4.60 -6.36
CA ARG A 77 -6.91 -5.93 -6.78
C ARG A 77 -7.95 -5.89 -7.89
N PHE A 78 -8.84 -4.90 -7.87
CA PHE A 78 -9.80 -4.71 -8.96
C PHE A 78 -9.09 -4.38 -10.28
N GLN A 79 -8.14 -3.44 -10.24
CA GLN A 79 -7.38 -3.04 -11.43
C GLN A 79 -6.48 -4.17 -11.95
N GLN A 80 -5.84 -4.96 -11.10
CA GLN A 80 -5.10 -6.17 -11.50
C GLN A 80 -5.98 -7.16 -12.27
N ARG A 81 -7.15 -7.48 -11.72
CA ARG A 81 -8.11 -8.39 -12.40
C ARG A 81 -8.60 -7.81 -13.72
N LYS A 82 -8.81 -6.49 -13.78
CA LYS A 82 -9.22 -5.80 -15.00
C LYS A 82 -8.12 -5.88 -16.07
N ALA A 83 -6.89 -5.52 -15.73
CA ALA A 83 -5.74 -5.58 -16.63
C ALA A 83 -5.48 -7.01 -17.12
N GLY A 84 -5.51 -8.01 -16.22
CA GLY A 84 -5.38 -9.41 -16.59
C GLY A 84 -6.46 -9.87 -17.59
N ARG A 85 -7.72 -9.51 -17.38
CA ARG A 85 -8.80 -9.81 -18.34
C ARG A 85 -8.61 -9.11 -19.68
N MET A 86 -8.12 -7.87 -19.69
CA MET A 86 -7.86 -7.14 -20.93
C MET A 86 -6.72 -7.79 -21.73
N LEU A 87 -5.67 -8.24 -21.06
CA LEU A 87 -4.55 -8.95 -21.70
C LEU A 87 -5.01 -10.30 -22.27
N SER A 88 -5.68 -11.15 -21.47
CA SER A 88 -6.19 -12.44 -21.95
C SER A 88 -7.26 -12.28 -23.05
N GLY A 89 -8.13 -11.26 -22.95
CA GLY A 89 -9.15 -10.96 -23.96
C GLY A 89 -8.61 -10.33 -25.25
N SER A 90 -7.39 -9.80 -25.22
CA SER A 90 -6.74 -9.15 -26.38
C SER A 90 -6.00 -10.12 -27.31
N GLY A 91 -5.96 -11.42 -26.99
CA GLY A 91 -5.27 -12.41 -27.82
C GLY A 91 -3.74 -12.33 -27.79
N LEU A 92 -3.16 -11.57 -26.86
CA LEU A 92 -1.71 -11.43 -26.67
C LEU A 92 -1.07 -12.58 -25.86
N GLU A 93 -1.78 -13.69 -25.66
CA GLU A 93 -1.24 -14.89 -24.97
C GLU A 93 -0.51 -15.86 -25.94
N GLY A 94 -0.22 -15.44 -27.18
CA GLY A 94 0.33 -16.35 -28.21
C GLY A 94 1.23 -15.72 -29.27
N LEU A 95 2.04 -14.71 -28.95
CA LEU A 95 3.13 -14.22 -29.80
C LEU A 95 4.44 -14.11 -29.01
#